data_AF-A0ABC9XJJ3-F1
#
_entry.id   AF-A0ABC9XJJ3-F1
#
_cell.length_a   1.000
_cell.length_b   1.000
_cell.length_c   1.000
_cell.angle_alpha   90.00
_cell.angle_beta   90.00
_cell.angle_gamma   90.00
#
_symmetry.space_group_name_H-M   'P 1'
#
loop_
_entity.id
_entity.type
_entity.pdbx_description
1 polymer ?
#
loop_
_entity_poly.entity_id
_entity_poly.type
_entity_poly.pdbx_seq_one_letter_code
_entity_poly.pdbx_strand_id
1 'polypeptide(L)'
;MSRSLWWCQAFKEKMKVITCRWRDLHAKEAQLKIYMEKSGRILKENDKMRIQALKKASKERERRIQKESEVLRAKRELEALRNKHQKLCNKVQKYSIFTKYLEDVVKISQFEEIQEIIWRYKTLMRVHKDLLQSQQGHVEMSEQAKVLLDQYTAEKEAEILQYQNELVQLQLRFDQTQNDILPWQTHWADIQNTNAKKALKLGTIKMAILNLFQCVSMQLKAHLNVPVDDSHRQLNMIQQFIQDLADISMEVKRKSIQNHQLYL
;
A
#
# COMPACT_ATOMS: atom_id res chain seq x y z
N MET A 1 84.57 -88.75 -108.60
CA MET A 1 83.28 -88.21 -108.12
C MET A 1 83.32 -87.79 -106.63
N SER A 2 84.37 -87.12 -106.13
CA SER A 2 84.56 -87.00 -104.66
C SER A 2 84.44 -85.58 -104.05
N ARG A 3 84.37 -84.50 -104.84
CA ARG A 3 84.32 -83.11 -104.30
C ARG A 3 82.91 -82.64 -103.91
N SER A 4 81.85 -83.03 -104.64
CA SER A 4 80.45 -82.70 -104.29
C SER A 4 79.97 -83.48 -103.06
N LEU A 5 80.38 -84.75 -102.93
CA LEU A 5 80.12 -85.59 -101.77
C LEU A 5 80.78 -85.04 -100.49
N TRP A 6 82.02 -84.54 -100.57
CA TRP A 6 82.72 -83.96 -99.41
C TRP A 6 82.11 -82.64 -98.92
N TRP A 7 81.67 -81.76 -99.83
CA TRP A 7 81.00 -80.50 -99.48
C TRP A 7 79.61 -80.75 -98.86
N CYS A 8 78.84 -81.71 -99.40
CA CYS A 8 77.59 -82.16 -98.78
C CYS A 8 77.82 -82.80 -97.40
N GLN A 9 78.90 -83.57 -97.21
CA GLN A 9 79.24 -84.20 -95.92
C GLN A 9 79.62 -83.14 -94.87
N ALA A 10 80.48 -82.17 -95.21
CA ALA A 10 80.91 -81.10 -94.32
C ALA A 10 79.77 -80.12 -93.95
N PHE A 11 78.87 -79.84 -94.91
CA PHE A 11 77.66 -79.06 -94.65
C PHE A 11 76.68 -79.81 -93.74
N LYS A 12 76.46 -81.12 -93.95
CA LYS A 12 75.66 -81.97 -93.05
C LYS A 12 76.19 -81.96 -91.63
N GLU A 13 77.51 -82.06 -91.44
CA GLU A 13 78.10 -82.11 -90.12
C GLU A 13 78.02 -80.76 -89.39
N LYS A 14 78.27 -79.64 -90.09
CA LYS A 14 78.01 -78.30 -89.54
C LYS A 14 76.53 -78.11 -89.20
N MET A 15 75.63 -78.57 -90.07
CA MET A 15 74.20 -78.45 -89.83
C MET A 15 73.76 -79.28 -88.62
N LYS A 16 74.29 -80.50 -88.43
CA LYS A 16 74.06 -81.28 -87.20
C LYS A 16 74.51 -80.56 -85.93
N VAL A 17 75.68 -79.92 -85.94
CA VAL A 17 76.18 -79.14 -84.80
C VAL A 17 75.26 -77.96 -84.49
N ILE A 18 74.80 -77.25 -85.54
CA ILE A 18 73.84 -76.15 -85.39
C ILE A 18 72.52 -76.66 -84.83
N THR A 19 71.98 -77.78 -85.34
CA THR A 19 70.73 -78.38 -84.87
C THR A 19 70.84 -78.93 -83.43
N CYS A 20 72.00 -79.44 -83.02
CA CYS A 20 72.26 -79.79 -81.61
C CYS A 20 72.29 -78.54 -80.72
N ARG A 21 73.03 -77.48 -81.11
CA ARG A 21 73.06 -76.22 -80.35
C ARG A 21 71.68 -75.57 -80.25
N TRP A 22 70.87 -75.63 -81.29
CA TRP A 22 69.49 -75.14 -81.28
C TRP A 22 68.60 -75.94 -80.31
N ARG A 23 68.73 -77.28 -80.29
CA ARG A 23 68.04 -78.13 -79.30
C ARG A 23 68.48 -77.83 -77.87
N ASP A 24 69.78 -77.65 -77.63
CA ASP A 24 70.30 -77.32 -76.30
C ASP A 24 69.84 -75.94 -75.82
N LEU A 25 69.81 -74.95 -76.72
CA LEU A 25 69.27 -73.62 -76.41
C LEU A 25 67.80 -73.69 -76.05
N HIS A 26 66.98 -74.41 -76.81
CA HIS A 26 65.57 -74.59 -76.46
C HIS A 26 65.35 -75.39 -75.18
N ALA A 27 66.18 -76.40 -74.91
CA ALA A 27 66.11 -77.13 -73.64
C ALA A 27 66.43 -76.21 -72.45
N LYS A 28 67.46 -75.35 -72.58
CA LYS A 28 67.81 -74.34 -71.56
C LYS A 28 66.73 -73.27 -71.42
N GLU A 29 66.14 -72.81 -72.51
CA GLU A 29 65.03 -71.87 -72.50
C GLU A 29 63.79 -72.46 -71.79
N ALA A 30 63.44 -73.72 -72.08
CA ALA A 30 62.36 -74.42 -71.41
C ALA A 30 62.63 -74.61 -69.91
N GLN A 31 63.86 -74.95 -69.52
CA GLN A 31 64.27 -75.05 -68.11
C GLN A 31 64.18 -73.70 -67.39
N LEU A 32 64.64 -72.62 -68.03
CA LEU A 32 64.53 -71.26 -67.51
C LEU A 32 63.07 -70.86 -67.34
N LYS A 33 62.21 -71.18 -68.30
CA LYS A 33 60.76 -70.91 -68.21
C LYS A 33 60.12 -71.63 -67.02
N ILE A 34 60.41 -72.91 -66.83
CA ILE A 34 59.93 -73.70 -65.68
C ILE A 34 60.45 -73.11 -64.36
N TYR A 35 61.73 -72.72 -64.31
CA TYR A 35 62.31 -72.09 -63.13
C TYR A 35 61.66 -70.74 -62.81
N MET A 36 61.44 -69.89 -63.82
CA MET A 36 60.76 -68.60 -63.67
C MET A 36 59.30 -68.77 -63.20
N GLU A 37 58.59 -69.76 -63.71
CA GLU A 37 57.24 -70.06 -63.24
C GLU A 37 57.23 -70.54 -61.78
N LYS A 38 58.21 -71.39 -61.41
CA LYS A 38 58.34 -71.89 -60.03
C LYS A 38 58.73 -70.77 -59.07
N SER A 39 59.70 -69.94 -59.42
CA SER A 39 60.12 -68.79 -58.61
C SER A 39 59.00 -67.76 -58.50
N GLY A 40 58.27 -67.49 -59.59
CA GLY A 40 57.08 -66.64 -59.59
C GLY A 40 55.96 -67.16 -58.68
N ARG A 41 55.71 -68.48 -58.64
CA ARG A 41 54.75 -69.08 -57.69
C ARG A 41 55.19 -68.92 -56.24
N ILE A 42 56.47 -69.17 -55.93
CA ILE A 42 57.03 -69.02 -54.58
C ILE A 42 56.96 -67.57 -54.11
N LEU A 43 57.31 -66.61 -54.98
CA LEU A 43 57.21 -65.18 -54.68
C LEU A 43 55.77 -64.76 -54.37
N LYS A 44 54.80 -65.18 -55.19
CA LYS A 44 53.37 -64.88 -54.95
C LYS A 44 52.88 -65.47 -53.62
N GLU A 45 53.28 -66.69 -53.28
CA GLU A 45 52.88 -67.33 -52.03
C GLU A 45 53.53 -66.64 -50.82
N ASN A 46 54.81 -66.29 -50.92
CA ASN A 46 55.51 -65.55 -49.88
C ASN A 46 54.88 -64.16 -49.65
N ASP A 47 54.54 -63.45 -50.72
CA ASP A 47 53.86 -62.15 -50.63
C ASP A 47 52.47 -62.29 -49.96
N LYS A 48 51.70 -63.33 -50.28
CA LYS A 48 50.44 -63.61 -49.59
C LYS A 48 50.65 -63.85 -48.10
N MET A 49 51.62 -64.69 -47.74
CA MET A 49 51.97 -64.95 -46.34
C MET A 49 52.41 -63.68 -45.62
N ARG A 50 53.24 -62.84 -46.28
CA ARG A 50 53.69 -61.54 -45.76
C ARG A 50 52.52 -60.61 -45.52
N ILE A 51 51.60 -60.46 -46.47
CA ILE A 51 50.41 -59.63 -46.35
C ILE A 51 49.50 -60.13 -45.22
N GLN A 52 49.29 -61.44 -45.11
CA GLN A 52 48.46 -62.02 -44.05
C GLN A 52 49.08 -61.82 -42.66
N ALA A 53 50.40 -62.02 -42.53
CA ALA A 53 51.13 -61.76 -41.30
C ALA A 53 51.04 -60.28 -40.89
N LEU A 54 51.25 -59.36 -41.84
CA LEU A 54 51.11 -57.92 -41.61
C LEU A 54 49.69 -57.54 -41.19
N LYS A 55 48.65 -58.10 -41.83
CA LYS A 55 47.25 -57.85 -41.47
C LYS A 55 46.89 -58.39 -40.08
N LYS A 56 47.45 -59.54 -39.70
CA LYS A 56 47.26 -60.10 -38.35
C LYS A 56 47.97 -59.25 -37.30
N ALA A 57 49.20 -58.81 -37.58
CA ALA A 57 49.97 -57.92 -36.72
C ALA A 57 49.29 -56.56 -36.54
N SER A 58 48.74 -55.96 -37.60
CA SER A 58 48.03 -54.68 -37.52
C SER A 58 46.75 -54.78 -36.69
N LYS A 59 45.93 -55.82 -36.90
CA LYS A 59 44.73 -56.07 -36.09
C LYS A 59 45.06 -56.33 -34.62
N GLU A 60 46.15 -57.03 -34.34
CA GLU A 60 46.61 -57.26 -32.97
C GLU A 60 47.06 -55.95 -32.32
N ARG A 61 47.80 -55.10 -33.04
CA ARG A 61 48.21 -53.79 -32.56
C ARG A 61 47.00 -52.89 -32.26
N GLU A 62 46.01 -52.85 -33.14
CA GLU A 62 44.79 -52.06 -32.94
C GLU A 62 44.02 -52.53 -31.70
N ARG A 63 43.84 -53.85 -31.53
CA ARG A 63 43.20 -54.41 -30.33
C ARG A 63 43.98 -54.10 -29.05
N ARG A 64 45.31 -54.09 -29.10
CA ARG A 64 46.14 -53.69 -27.95
C ARG A 64 45.93 -52.22 -27.61
N ILE A 65 45.98 -51.33 -28.59
CA ILE A 65 45.74 -49.89 -28.38
C ILE A 65 44.34 -49.65 -27.79
N GLN A 66 43.32 -50.33 -28.32
CA GLN A 66 41.95 -50.21 -27.78
C GLN A 66 41.89 -50.66 -26.32
N LYS A 67 42.43 -51.84 -26.00
CA LYS A 67 42.48 -52.35 -24.61
C LYS A 67 43.29 -51.44 -23.68
N GLU A 68 44.42 -50.91 -24.14
CA GLU A 68 45.23 -49.95 -23.37
C GLU A 68 44.43 -48.67 -23.08
N SER A 69 43.67 -48.17 -24.05
CA SER A 69 42.81 -47.00 -23.86
C SER A 69 41.67 -47.25 -22.86
N GLU A 70 41.08 -48.45 -22.88
CA GLU A 70 40.04 -48.89 -21.93
C GLU A 70 40.62 -49.02 -20.51
N VAL A 71 41.81 -49.62 -20.37
CA VAL A 71 42.52 -49.71 -19.09
C VAL A 71 42.84 -48.32 -18.54
N LEU A 72 43.29 -47.39 -19.38
CA LEU A 72 43.54 -46.01 -18.97
C LEU A 72 42.27 -45.26 -18.57
N ARG A 73 41.13 -45.55 -19.20
CA ARG A 73 39.83 -45.00 -18.83
C ARG A 73 39.36 -45.55 -17.48
N ALA A 74 39.36 -46.87 -17.32
CA ALA A 74 38.98 -47.54 -16.09
C ALA A 74 39.86 -47.11 -14.90
N LYS A 75 41.18 -46.94 -15.10
CA LYS A 75 42.09 -46.41 -14.08
C LYS A 75 41.70 -45.00 -13.64
N ARG A 76 41.35 -44.11 -14.57
CA ARG A 76 40.90 -42.74 -14.26
C ARG A 76 39.59 -42.73 -13.49
N GLU A 77 38.62 -43.55 -13.89
CA GLU A 77 37.34 -43.68 -13.18
C GLU A 77 37.51 -44.22 -11.76
N LEU A 78 38.35 -45.24 -11.60
CA LEU A 78 38.66 -45.82 -10.31
C LEU A 78 39.33 -44.80 -9.37
N GLU A 79 40.25 -43.99 -9.90
CA GLU A 79 40.88 -42.92 -9.12
C GLU A 79 39.88 -41.81 -8.75
N ALA A 80 38.97 -41.46 -9.66
CA ALA A 80 37.90 -40.50 -9.35
C ALA A 80 36.95 -41.02 -8.25
N LEU A 81 36.60 -42.31 -8.28
CA LEU A 81 35.78 -42.96 -7.25
C LEU A 81 36.51 -43.04 -5.91
N ARG A 82 37.81 -43.40 -5.90
CA ARG A 82 38.64 -43.38 -4.69
C ARG A 82 38.66 -42.00 -4.05
N ASN A 83 38.85 -40.96 -4.84
CA ASN A 83 38.83 -39.58 -4.35
C ASN A 83 37.47 -39.18 -3.76
N LYS A 84 36.35 -39.59 -4.40
CA LYS A 84 35.00 -39.37 -3.85
C LYS A 84 34.79 -40.11 -2.53
N HIS A 85 35.19 -41.38 -2.48
CA HIS A 85 35.09 -42.19 -1.27
C HIS A 85 35.89 -41.59 -0.11
N GLN A 86 37.15 -41.18 -0.37
CA GLN A 86 37.98 -40.54 0.65
C GLN A 86 37.34 -39.24 1.17
N LYS A 87 36.78 -38.41 0.28
CA LYS A 87 36.06 -37.19 0.67
C LYS A 87 34.86 -37.50 1.58
N LEU A 88 34.12 -38.56 1.30
CA LEU A 88 32.99 -38.99 2.13
C LEU A 88 33.45 -39.55 3.48
N CYS A 89 34.48 -40.41 3.50
CA CYS A 89 35.06 -40.93 4.74
C CYS A 89 35.55 -39.80 5.64
N ASN A 90 36.25 -38.81 5.08
CA ASN A 90 36.71 -37.63 5.85
C ASN A 90 35.52 -36.84 6.44
N LYS A 91 34.41 -36.71 5.69
CA LYS A 91 33.19 -36.06 6.21
C LYS A 91 32.57 -36.87 7.34
N VAL A 92 32.39 -38.17 7.17
CA VAL A 92 31.84 -39.06 8.22
C VAL A 92 32.69 -38.98 9.49
N GLN A 93 34.02 -39.04 9.35
CA GLN A 93 34.93 -38.90 10.48
C GLN A 93 34.81 -37.52 11.14
N LYS A 94 34.77 -36.43 10.36
CA LYS A 94 34.58 -35.07 10.88
C LYS A 94 33.30 -34.94 11.69
N TYR A 95 32.20 -35.54 11.22
CA TYR A 95 30.90 -35.44 11.89
C TYR A 95 30.69 -36.48 13.00
N SER A 96 31.59 -37.47 13.15
CA SER A 96 31.48 -38.52 14.17
C SER A 96 31.40 -37.98 15.61
N ILE A 97 32.02 -36.82 15.87
CA ILE A 97 31.96 -36.14 17.17
C ILE A 97 30.51 -35.75 17.52
N PHE A 98 29.75 -35.24 16.54
CA PHE A 98 28.35 -34.86 16.75
C PHE A 98 27.46 -36.09 16.90
N THR A 99 27.72 -37.17 16.16
CA THR A 99 27.00 -38.43 16.33
C THR A 99 27.19 -38.96 17.75
N LYS A 100 28.43 -39.07 18.23
CA LYS A 100 28.72 -39.49 19.62
C LYS A 100 28.06 -38.59 20.66
N TYR A 101 28.14 -37.27 20.47
CA TYR A 101 27.46 -36.33 21.34
C TYR A 101 25.95 -36.58 21.38
N LEU A 102 25.29 -36.75 20.23
CA LEU A 102 23.85 -37.00 20.18
C LEU A 102 23.48 -38.38 20.76
N GLU A 103 24.32 -39.40 20.57
CA GLU A 103 24.17 -40.69 21.26
C GLU A 103 24.23 -40.53 22.79
N ASP A 104 25.16 -39.71 23.29
CA ASP A 104 25.26 -39.43 24.73
C ASP A 104 24.06 -38.61 25.25
N VAL A 105 23.55 -37.66 24.46
CA VAL A 105 22.32 -36.92 24.78
C VAL A 105 21.12 -37.86 24.85
N VAL A 106 20.98 -38.80 23.92
CA VAL A 106 19.93 -39.82 23.95
C VAL A 106 19.98 -40.60 25.28
N LYS A 107 21.17 -41.06 25.70
CA LYS A 107 21.33 -41.83 26.95
C LYS A 107 20.89 -41.09 28.22
N ILE A 108 21.04 -39.77 28.26
CA ILE A 108 20.71 -38.94 29.45
C ILE A 108 19.32 -38.30 29.37
N SER A 109 18.61 -38.45 28.26
CA SER A 109 17.35 -37.75 27.99
C SER A 109 16.17 -38.72 27.87
N GLN A 110 14.98 -38.17 27.68
CA GLN A 110 13.74 -38.91 27.48
C GLN A 110 13.53 -39.39 26.03
N PHE A 111 14.46 -39.11 25.12
CA PHE A 111 14.34 -39.48 23.71
C PHE A 111 14.93 -40.87 23.47
N GLU A 112 14.27 -41.68 22.65
CA GLU A 112 14.72 -43.05 22.36
C GLU A 112 15.77 -43.06 21.24
N GLU A 113 15.62 -42.16 20.26
CA GLU A 113 16.49 -42.08 19.10
C GLU A 113 16.96 -40.66 18.78
N ILE A 114 18.14 -40.55 18.16
CA ILE A 114 18.68 -39.28 17.65
C ILE A 114 17.70 -38.62 16.66
N GLN A 115 16.97 -39.42 15.88
CA GLN A 115 16.00 -38.89 14.92
C GLN A 115 14.85 -38.14 15.60
N GLU A 116 14.42 -38.57 16.79
CA GLU A 116 13.38 -37.88 17.56
C GLU A 116 13.85 -36.50 18.02
N ILE A 117 15.10 -36.41 18.49
CA ILE A 117 15.73 -35.14 18.87
C ILE A 117 15.75 -34.18 17.67
N ILE A 118 16.21 -34.68 16.51
CA ILE A 118 16.27 -33.89 15.27
C ILE A 118 14.87 -33.44 14.84
N TRP A 119 13.89 -34.34 14.90
CA TRP A 119 12.51 -34.04 14.55
C TRP A 119 11.91 -33.00 15.50
N ARG A 120 12.07 -33.18 16.81
CA ARG A 120 11.61 -32.25 17.83
C ARG A 120 12.24 -30.87 17.65
N TYR A 121 13.55 -30.80 17.41
CA TYR A 121 14.24 -29.55 17.12
C TYR A 121 13.68 -28.86 15.87
N LYS A 122 13.52 -29.60 14.76
CA LYS A 122 12.97 -29.04 13.51
C LYS A 122 11.55 -28.51 13.70
N THR A 123 10.70 -29.26 14.41
CA THR A 123 9.33 -28.84 14.73
C THR A 123 9.35 -27.59 15.61
N LEU A 124 10.18 -27.56 16.65
CA LEU A 124 10.32 -26.41 17.54
C LEU A 124 10.81 -25.16 16.79
N MET A 125 11.79 -25.30 15.89
CA MET A 125 12.27 -24.20 15.06
C MET A 125 11.20 -23.67 14.11
N ARG A 126 10.38 -24.56 13.53
CA ARG A 126 9.23 -24.16 12.70
C ARG A 126 8.21 -23.38 13.52
N VAL A 127 7.77 -23.94 14.65
CA VAL A 127 6.82 -23.30 15.57
C VAL A 127 7.36 -21.96 16.05
N HIS A 128 8.64 -21.86 16.39
CA HIS A 128 9.25 -20.61 16.82
C HIS A 128 9.20 -19.55 15.72
N LYS A 129 9.53 -19.93 14.47
CA LYS A 129 9.44 -19.03 13.32
C LYS A 129 8.00 -18.56 13.09
N ASP A 130 7.03 -19.47 13.11
CA ASP A 130 5.62 -19.16 12.89
C ASP A 130 5.08 -18.25 14.01
N LEU A 131 5.49 -18.49 15.26
CA LEU A 131 5.14 -17.64 16.40
C LEU A 131 5.72 -16.23 16.26
N LEU A 132 6.98 -16.12 15.84
CA LEU A 132 7.62 -14.82 15.64
C LEU A 132 6.93 -14.02 14.53
N GLN A 133 6.55 -14.68 13.43
CA GLN A 133 5.81 -14.05 12.35
C GLN A 133 4.41 -13.60 12.80
N SER A 134 3.71 -14.44 13.56
CA SER A 134 2.41 -14.09 14.13
C SER A 134 2.50 -12.91 15.09
N GLN A 135 3.48 -12.92 15.99
CA GLN A 135 3.74 -11.82 16.92
C GLN A 135 3.99 -10.50 16.18
N GLN A 136 4.80 -10.54 15.12
CA GLN A 136 5.06 -9.38 14.27
C GLN A 136 3.77 -8.85 13.64
N GLY A 137 2.92 -9.74 13.10
CA GLY A 137 1.61 -9.36 12.58
C GLY A 137 0.69 -8.73 13.63
N HIS A 138 0.69 -9.23 14.86
CA HIS A 138 -0.07 -8.63 15.96
C HIS A 138 0.42 -7.23 16.34
N VAL A 139 1.74 -7.02 16.36
CA VAL A 139 2.33 -5.70 16.61
C VAL A 139 1.94 -4.73 15.51
N GLU A 140 2.02 -5.13 14.24
CA GLU A 140 1.62 -4.30 13.10
C GLU A 140 0.14 -3.93 13.13
N MET A 141 -0.75 -4.89 13.42
CA MET A 141 -2.19 -4.60 13.57
C MET A 141 -2.48 -3.66 14.74
N SER A 142 -1.78 -3.83 15.87
CA SER A 142 -1.92 -2.95 17.04
C SER A 142 -1.46 -1.53 16.72
N GLU A 143 -0.34 -1.39 16.00
CA GLU A 143 0.18 -0.09 15.59
C GLU A 143 -0.76 0.60 14.59
N GLN A 144 -1.32 -0.15 13.63
CA GLN A 144 -2.35 0.38 12.72
C GLN A 144 -3.60 0.85 13.48
N ALA A 145 -4.05 0.08 14.48
CA ALA A 145 -5.20 0.46 15.30
C ALA A 145 -4.93 1.72 16.12
N LYS A 146 -3.71 1.90 16.65
CA LYS A 146 -3.31 3.15 17.33
C LYS A 146 -3.31 4.33 16.38
N VAL A 147 -2.73 4.20 15.19
CA VAL A 147 -2.72 5.28 14.20
C VAL A 147 -4.15 5.72 13.84
N LEU A 148 -5.06 4.77 13.63
CA LEU A 148 -6.47 5.08 13.36
C LEU A 148 -7.15 5.78 14.54
N LEU A 149 -6.85 5.35 15.78
CA LEU A 149 -7.39 5.98 16.99
C LEU A 149 -6.86 7.41 17.15
N ASP A 150 -5.58 7.64 16.90
CA ASP A 150 -4.95 8.97 17.00
C ASP A 150 -5.55 9.92 15.96
N GLN A 151 -5.74 9.45 14.72
CA GLN A 151 -6.42 10.20 13.66
C GLN A 151 -7.85 10.57 14.06
N TYR A 152 -8.63 9.60 14.50
CA TYR A 152 -10.01 9.83 14.94
C TYR A 152 -10.07 10.81 16.13
N THR A 153 -9.14 10.69 17.07
CA THR A 153 -9.08 11.60 18.23
C THR A 153 -8.77 13.02 17.79
N ALA A 154 -7.78 13.21 16.90
CA ALA A 154 -7.44 14.51 16.36
C ALA A 154 -8.60 15.14 15.56
N GLU A 155 -9.33 14.34 14.77
CA GLU A 155 -10.55 14.79 14.07
C GLU A 155 -11.62 15.26 15.06
N LYS A 156 -11.87 14.51 16.13
CA LYS A 156 -12.85 14.89 17.16
C LYS A 156 -12.42 16.09 17.98
N GLU A 157 -11.15 16.25 18.29
CA GLU A 157 -10.62 17.45 18.92
C GLU A 157 -10.82 18.68 18.02
N ALA A 158 -10.60 18.55 16.71
CA ALA A 158 -10.85 19.63 15.76
C ALA A 158 -12.35 19.98 15.67
N GLU A 159 -13.25 18.99 15.64
CA GLU A 159 -14.70 19.22 15.70
C GLU A 159 -15.11 19.95 16.98
N ILE A 160 -14.56 19.55 18.14
CA ILE A 160 -14.84 20.22 19.43
C ILE A 160 -14.39 21.68 19.39
N LEU A 161 -13.19 21.97 18.87
CA LEU A 161 -12.70 23.33 18.73
C LEU A 161 -13.60 24.17 17.81
N GLN A 162 -14.10 23.58 16.72
CA GLN A 162 -15.06 24.24 15.85
C GLN A 162 -16.34 24.60 16.61
N TYR A 163 -16.96 23.64 17.32
CA TYR A 163 -18.17 23.91 18.10
C TYR A 163 -17.95 24.92 19.21
N GLN A 164 -16.80 24.92 19.86
CA GLN A 164 -16.45 25.93 20.86
C GLN A 164 -16.39 27.33 20.25
N ASN A 165 -15.80 27.47 19.06
CA ASN A 165 -15.77 28.75 18.36
C ASN A 165 -17.19 29.21 17.98
N GLU A 166 -18.00 28.32 17.42
CA GLU A 166 -19.41 28.62 17.11
C GLU A 166 -20.19 29.05 18.37
N LEU A 167 -20.00 28.36 19.50
CA LEU A 167 -20.63 28.71 20.77
C LEU A 167 -20.24 30.12 21.22
N VAL A 168 -18.95 30.47 21.16
CA VAL A 168 -18.46 31.81 21.51
C VAL A 168 -19.07 32.87 20.60
N GLN A 169 -19.20 32.60 19.29
CA GLN A 169 -19.84 33.52 18.35
C GLN A 169 -21.33 33.71 18.65
N LEU A 170 -22.05 32.64 18.97
CA LEU A 170 -23.45 32.72 19.36
C LEU A 170 -23.63 33.53 20.64
N GLN A 171 -22.78 33.29 21.64
CA GLN A 171 -22.83 33.99 22.92
C GLN A 171 -22.53 35.49 22.75
N LEU A 172 -21.55 35.85 21.92
CA LEU A 172 -21.27 37.24 21.59
C LEU A 172 -22.49 37.93 20.95
N ARG A 173 -23.17 37.28 20.00
CA ARG A 173 -24.39 37.84 19.37
C ARG A 173 -25.55 37.96 20.36
N PHE A 174 -25.68 36.99 21.27
CA PHE A 174 -26.68 37.04 22.32
C PHE A 174 -26.43 38.23 23.25
N ASP A 175 -25.21 38.39 23.75
CA ASP A 175 -24.83 39.50 24.63
C ASP A 175 -25.02 40.86 23.94
N GLN A 176 -24.68 40.97 22.64
CA GLN A 176 -24.94 42.17 21.85
C GLN A 176 -26.45 42.49 21.79
N THR A 177 -27.27 41.50 21.42
CA THR A 177 -28.73 41.68 21.34
C THR A 177 -29.32 42.05 22.70
N GLN A 178 -28.84 41.44 23.78
CA GLN A 178 -29.28 41.73 25.14
C GLN A 178 -28.90 43.16 25.55
N ASN A 179 -27.68 43.60 25.23
CA ASN A 179 -27.23 44.97 25.48
C ASN A 179 -28.06 45.99 24.69
N ASP A 180 -28.46 45.66 23.45
CA ASP A 180 -29.32 46.52 22.63
C ASP A 180 -30.75 46.64 23.18
N ILE A 181 -31.28 45.62 23.86
CA ILE A 181 -32.63 45.65 24.46
C ILE A 181 -32.70 46.62 25.65
N LEU A 182 -31.64 46.73 26.45
CA LEU A 182 -31.62 47.55 27.66
C LEU A 182 -31.95 49.05 27.45
N PRO A 183 -31.39 49.76 26.46
CA PRO A 183 -31.77 51.16 26.20
C PRO A 183 -33.23 51.27 25.75
N TRP A 184 -33.76 50.31 24.98
CA TRP A 184 -35.17 50.31 24.57
C TRP A 184 -36.10 50.11 25.76
N GLN A 185 -35.75 49.25 26.71
CA GLN A 185 -36.51 49.06 27.95
C GLN A 185 -36.52 50.33 28.80
N THR A 186 -35.37 50.98 28.96
CA THR A 186 -35.25 52.25 29.68
C THR A 186 -36.12 53.32 29.01
N HIS A 187 -36.00 53.49 27.70
CA HIS A 187 -36.77 54.45 26.93
C HIS A 187 -38.29 54.19 27.03
N TRP A 188 -38.71 52.92 26.98
CA TRP A 188 -40.10 52.54 27.18
C TRP A 188 -40.62 52.90 28.58
N ALA A 189 -39.84 52.64 29.62
CA ALA A 189 -40.18 53.00 30.99
C ALA A 189 -40.32 54.53 31.17
N ASP A 190 -39.46 55.32 30.52
CA ASP A 190 -39.53 56.78 30.53
C ASP A 190 -40.80 57.31 29.85
N ILE A 191 -41.18 56.72 28.70
CA ILE A 191 -42.45 57.03 28.03
C ILE A 191 -43.63 56.71 28.95
N GLN A 192 -43.62 55.53 29.57
CA GLN A 192 -44.70 55.09 30.45
C GLN A 192 -44.84 56.01 31.68
N ASN A 193 -43.73 56.38 32.32
CA ASN A 193 -43.71 57.31 33.45
C ASN A 193 -44.21 58.70 33.03
N THR A 194 -43.78 59.19 31.87
CA THR A 194 -44.24 60.48 31.33
C THR A 194 -45.74 60.46 31.06
N ASN A 195 -46.26 59.38 30.47
CA ASN A 195 -47.69 59.21 30.22
C ASN A 195 -48.49 59.10 31.52
N ALA A 196 -47.99 58.37 32.52
CA ALA A 196 -48.61 58.30 33.84
C ALA A 196 -48.68 59.67 34.52
N LYS A 197 -47.59 60.46 34.48
CA LYS A 197 -47.56 61.85 34.98
C LYS A 197 -48.57 62.74 34.25
N LYS A 198 -48.66 62.65 32.92
CA LYS A 198 -49.64 63.41 32.12
C LYS A 198 -51.08 62.99 32.45
N ALA A 199 -51.35 61.69 32.57
CA ALA A 199 -52.65 61.15 32.93
C ALA A 199 -53.08 61.60 34.33
N LEU A 200 -52.16 61.57 35.31
CA LEU A 200 -52.41 62.06 36.65
C LEU A 200 -52.74 63.56 36.64
N LYS A 201 -51.92 64.39 35.99
CA LYS A 201 -52.17 65.83 35.86
C LYS A 201 -53.53 66.12 35.23
N LEU A 202 -53.87 65.41 34.15
CA LEU A 202 -55.17 65.54 33.50
C LEU A 202 -56.30 65.15 34.46
N GLY A 203 -56.17 64.04 35.18
CA GLY A 203 -57.12 63.61 36.20
C GLY A 203 -57.31 64.65 37.31
N THR A 204 -56.22 65.23 37.81
CA THR A 204 -56.27 66.32 38.81
C THR A 204 -56.99 67.56 38.29
N ILE A 205 -56.70 67.98 37.05
CA ILE A 205 -57.38 69.12 36.41
C ILE A 205 -58.88 68.82 36.27
N LYS A 206 -59.25 67.64 35.75
CA LYS A 206 -60.65 67.22 35.62
C LYS A 206 -61.37 67.22 36.96
N MET A 207 -60.72 66.74 38.03
CA MET A 207 -61.29 66.73 39.38
C MET A 207 -61.48 68.15 39.92
N ALA A 208 -60.51 69.05 39.72
CA ALA A 208 -60.63 70.44 40.13
C ALA A 208 -61.79 71.15 39.40
N ILE A 209 -61.93 70.93 38.09
CA ILE A 209 -63.07 71.42 37.30
C ILE A 209 -64.39 70.91 37.86
N LEU A 210 -64.50 69.59 38.08
CA LEU A 210 -65.70 68.98 38.62
C LEU A 210 -66.08 69.57 39.99
N ASN A 211 -65.10 69.71 40.89
CA ASN A 211 -65.32 70.29 42.22
C ASN A 211 -65.81 71.74 42.13
N LEU A 212 -65.21 72.58 41.28
CA LEU A 212 -65.67 73.95 41.06
C LEU A 212 -67.08 73.99 40.47
N PHE A 213 -67.37 73.12 39.51
CA PHE A 213 -68.69 73.02 38.89
C PHE A 213 -69.76 72.60 39.91
N GLN A 214 -69.44 71.66 40.80
CA GLN A 214 -70.33 71.26 41.89
C GLN A 214 -70.61 72.44 42.84
N CYS A 215 -69.59 73.22 43.22
CA CYS A 215 -69.78 74.43 44.03
C CYS A 215 -70.73 75.44 43.35
N VAL A 216 -70.53 75.72 42.06
CA VAL A 216 -71.39 76.61 41.26
C VAL A 216 -72.82 76.06 41.20
N SER A 217 -72.97 74.76 40.95
CA SER A 217 -74.28 74.09 40.88
C SER A 217 -75.02 74.16 42.22
N MET A 218 -74.31 74.01 43.35
CA MET A 218 -74.87 74.16 44.69
C MET A 218 -75.34 75.59 44.96
N GLN A 219 -74.56 76.61 44.59
CA GLN A 219 -74.93 78.02 44.77
C GLN A 219 -76.16 78.42 43.94
N LEU A 220 -76.26 77.90 42.70
CA LEU A 220 -77.39 78.13 41.81
C LEU A 220 -78.65 77.34 42.22
N LYS A 221 -78.58 76.44 43.21
CA LYS A 221 -79.64 75.47 43.57
C LYS A 221 -80.20 74.72 42.36
N ALA A 222 -79.40 74.55 41.32
CA ALA A 222 -79.82 73.98 40.05
C ALA A 222 -79.24 72.57 39.89
N HIS A 223 -80.10 71.57 39.67
CA HIS A 223 -79.68 70.24 39.23
C HIS A 223 -79.28 70.30 37.75
N LEU A 224 -78.09 70.80 37.47
CA LEU A 224 -77.53 70.82 36.13
C LEU A 224 -77.08 69.40 35.75
N ASN A 225 -77.76 68.80 34.75
CA ASN A 225 -77.49 67.44 34.29
C ASN A 225 -76.30 67.40 33.31
N VAL A 226 -75.11 67.73 33.79
CA VAL A 226 -73.87 67.67 33.01
C VAL A 226 -73.10 66.39 33.37
N PRO A 227 -72.70 65.55 32.40
CA PRO A 227 -71.91 64.35 32.67
C PRO A 227 -70.61 64.65 33.42
N VAL A 228 -70.23 63.76 34.33
CA VAL A 228 -69.02 63.90 35.16
C VAL A 228 -67.73 63.96 34.32
N ASP A 229 -67.70 63.26 33.18
CA ASP A 229 -66.53 63.21 32.30
C ASP A 229 -66.41 64.37 31.29
N ASP A 230 -67.45 65.20 31.15
CA ASP A 230 -67.46 66.32 30.20
C ASP A 230 -66.94 67.61 30.85
N SER A 231 -65.63 67.64 31.07
CA SER A 231 -64.95 68.79 31.71
C SER A 231 -65.07 70.08 30.91
N HIS A 232 -65.26 70.02 29.58
CA HIS A 232 -65.41 71.23 28.76
C HIS A 232 -66.76 71.90 29.02
N ARG A 233 -67.86 71.13 29.06
CA ARG A 233 -69.17 71.68 29.41
C ARG A 233 -69.20 72.20 30.85
N GLN A 234 -68.56 71.50 31.79
CA GLN A 234 -68.43 71.96 33.18
C GLN A 234 -67.71 73.31 33.27
N LEU A 235 -66.58 73.46 32.58
CA LEU A 235 -65.84 74.72 32.51
C LEU A 235 -66.66 75.86 31.90
N ASN A 236 -67.37 75.61 30.80
CA ASN A 236 -68.22 76.63 30.17
C ASN A 236 -69.30 77.16 31.13
N MET A 237 -69.90 76.26 31.92
CA MET A 237 -70.90 76.65 32.93
C MET A 237 -70.27 77.45 34.08
N ILE A 238 -69.09 77.04 34.57
CA ILE A 238 -68.35 77.81 35.58
C ILE A 238 -68.01 79.21 35.03
N GLN A 239 -67.53 79.31 33.80
CA GLN A 239 -67.19 80.58 33.16
C GLN A 239 -68.42 81.49 33.03
N GLN A 240 -69.55 80.95 32.56
CA GLN A 240 -70.78 81.73 32.45
C GLN A 240 -71.21 82.26 33.81
N PHE A 241 -71.18 81.44 34.85
CA PHE A 241 -71.53 81.86 36.21
C PHE A 241 -70.61 82.97 36.76
N ILE A 242 -69.30 82.86 36.54
CA ILE A 242 -68.35 83.92 36.95
C ILE A 242 -68.63 85.21 36.18
N GLN A 243 -68.94 85.13 34.88
CA GLN A 243 -69.28 86.30 34.06
C GLN A 243 -70.57 86.95 34.56
N ASP A 244 -71.60 86.16 34.85
CA ASP A 244 -72.87 86.65 35.40
C ASP A 244 -72.64 87.36 36.76
N LEU A 245 -71.82 86.78 37.65
CA LEU A 245 -71.46 87.42 38.92
C LEU A 245 -70.68 88.73 38.72
N ALA A 246 -69.76 88.77 37.76
CA ALA A 246 -68.99 89.97 37.44
C ALA A 246 -69.90 91.07 36.89
N ASP A 247 -70.82 90.73 35.99
CA ASP A 247 -71.80 91.64 35.42
C ASP A 247 -72.75 92.18 36.50
N ILE A 248 -73.25 91.33 37.41
CA ILE A 248 -74.03 91.75 38.57
C ILE A 248 -73.21 92.69 39.47
N SER A 249 -71.95 92.39 39.75
CA SER A 249 -71.09 93.23 40.58
C SER A 249 -70.81 94.60 39.94
N MET A 250 -70.55 94.63 38.63
CA MET A 250 -70.38 95.88 37.88
C MET A 250 -71.67 96.70 37.87
N GLU A 251 -72.83 96.05 37.76
CA GLU A 251 -74.13 96.71 37.81
C GLU A 251 -74.42 97.28 39.21
N VAL A 252 -74.07 96.54 40.27
CA VAL A 252 -74.15 97.04 41.66
C VAL A 252 -73.22 98.23 41.88
N LYS A 253 -72.00 98.20 41.33
CA LYS A 253 -71.07 99.35 41.39
C LYS A 253 -71.58 100.55 40.58
N ARG A 254 -72.15 100.36 39.39
CA ARG A 254 -72.81 101.43 38.64
C ARG A 254 -73.93 102.06 39.45
N LYS A 255 -74.78 101.25 40.08
CA LYS A 255 -75.86 101.71 40.95
C LYS A 255 -75.32 102.42 42.20
N SER A 256 -74.19 102.01 42.76
CA SER A 256 -73.58 102.74 43.89
C SER A 256 -72.99 104.08 43.49
N ILE A 257 -72.42 104.19 42.28
CA ILE A 257 -71.89 105.44 41.69
C ILE A 257 -73.05 106.38 41.30
N GLN A 258 -74.12 105.87 40.71
CA GLN A 258 -75.36 106.64 40.46
C GLN A 258 -76.01 107.13 41.75
N ASN A 259 -76.04 106.30 42.80
CA ASN A 259 -76.50 106.74 44.11
C ASN A 259 -75.59 107.80 44.72
N HIS A 260 -74.27 107.78 44.49
CA HIS A 260 -73.38 108.87 44.91
C HIS A 260 -73.52 110.15 44.06
N GLN A 261 -73.97 110.05 42.81
CA GLN A 261 -74.28 111.21 41.95
C GLN A 261 -75.68 111.81 42.19
N LEU A 262 -76.55 111.12 42.93
CA LEU A 262 -77.84 111.64 43.42
C LEU A 262 -77.73 112.38 44.77
N TYR A 263 -76.53 112.38 45.38
CA TYR A 263 -76.21 113.12 46.61
C TYR A 263 -75.15 114.23 46.39
N LEU A 264 -74.99 114.68 45.14
CA LEU A 264 -74.36 115.94 44.73
C LEU A 264 -75.36 116.72 43.87
#